data_AF-A0A7J4DVH0-F1
#
_entry.id   AF-A0A7J4DVH0-F1
#
_cell.length_a   1.000
_cell.length_b   1.000
_cell.length_c   1.000
_cell.angle_alpha   90.00
_cell.angle_beta   90.00
_cell.angle_gamma   90.00
#
_symmetry.space_group_name_H-M   'P 1'
#
loop_
_entity.id
_entity.type
_entity.pdbx_description
1 polymer ?
#
loop_
_entity_poly.entity_id
_entity_poly.type
_entity_poly.pdbx_seq_one_letter_code
_entity_poly.pdbx_strand_id
1 'polypeptide(L)'
;MKYKVVDGKYEVMPLKVVDTGYGIERIAWFTQRVPTAFHAIYGDLVKRFADLLGVELLDHNIFFKLLEEAGNLDPDNAQTIERFYAHAARVLDVDVEAAKEVLQKQVSVFALLDHTKTLALMLGDGIVPSNSGEGYLARLVARRALRILARFGNPVELAEFVKMQIDYWGVDYPQLRRNSSYILDAVVLEEERFRTSLQRGVKIVEKMLKRKKTITVDDLVQIYDSHGVPPDIVSEVAKRYGLQVTVPHNLYRRIRTVVGVLTLPVVLQIPRLQCRNLSF
;
A
#
# COMPACT_ATOMS: atom_id res chain seq x y z
N MET A 1 16.98 8.50 -23.60
CA MET A 1 16.49 7.43 -24.49
C MET A 1 17.11 7.49 -25.89
N LYS A 2 17.50 6.34 -26.45
CA LYS A 2 18.06 6.20 -27.82
C LYS A 2 17.26 5.26 -28.72
N TYR A 3 16.30 4.53 -28.16
CA TYR A 3 15.51 3.52 -28.84
C TYR A 3 14.02 3.76 -28.61
N LYS A 4 13.22 3.50 -29.63
CA LYS A 4 11.76 3.37 -29.54
C LYS A 4 11.39 1.89 -29.70
N VAL A 5 10.26 1.49 -29.13
CA VAL A 5 9.72 0.14 -29.32
C VAL A 5 8.73 0.18 -30.49
N VAL A 6 8.99 -0.60 -31.53
CA VAL A 6 8.10 -0.82 -32.67
C VAL A 6 7.91 -2.33 -32.80
N ASP A 7 6.68 -2.82 -32.66
CA ASP A 7 6.34 -4.25 -32.70
C ASP A 7 7.20 -5.13 -31.78
N GLY A 8 7.52 -4.63 -30.58
CA GLY A 8 8.35 -5.33 -29.59
C GLY A 8 9.84 -5.35 -29.90
N LYS A 9 10.29 -4.70 -30.98
CA LYS A 9 11.71 -4.53 -31.33
C LYS A 9 12.16 -3.12 -31.02
N TYR A 10 13.41 -3.00 -30.57
CA TYR A 10 14.05 -1.71 -30.34
C TYR A 10 14.61 -1.17 -31.65
N GLU A 11 14.10 -0.03 -32.10
CA GLU A 11 14.62 0.72 -33.23
C GLU A 11 15.36 1.97 -32.74
N VAL A 12 16.49 2.28 -33.36
CA VAL A 12 17.23 3.51 -33.04
C VAL A 12 16.41 4.73 -33.43
N MET A 13 16.26 5.66 -32.50
CA MET A 13 15.57 6.93 -32.76
C MET A 13 16.51 7.89 -33.49
N PRO A 14 16.02 8.63 -34.51
CA PRO A 14 16.79 9.71 -35.14
C PRO A 14 17.20 10.79 -34.14
N LEU A 15 16.33 11.12 -33.19
CA LEU A 15 16.60 12.06 -32.11
C LEU A 15 16.92 11.32 -30.81
N LYS A 16 18.11 11.57 -30.27
CA LYS A 16 18.52 11.07 -28.95
C LYS A 16 18.04 12.06 -27.89
N VAL A 17 17.35 11.55 -26.88
CA VAL A 17 16.80 12.35 -25.78
C VAL A 17 17.62 12.06 -24.52
N VAL A 18 17.99 13.08 -23.76
CA VAL A 18 18.50 12.91 -22.40
C VAL A 18 17.28 12.85 -21.47
N ASP A 19 17.15 11.75 -20.73
CA ASP A 19 15.99 11.48 -19.88
C ASP A 19 16.50 11.28 -18.45
N THR A 20 16.32 12.29 -17.61
CA THR A 20 16.78 12.32 -16.22
C THR A 20 15.58 12.36 -15.29
N GLY A 21 15.59 11.53 -14.25
CA GLY A 21 14.58 11.55 -13.19
C GLY A 21 15.24 11.67 -11.82
N TYR A 22 14.89 12.72 -11.07
CA TYR A 22 15.34 12.94 -9.70
C TYR A 22 14.13 12.81 -8.77
N GLY A 23 14.09 11.74 -7.98
CA GLY A 23 13.02 11.55 -7.00
C GLY A 23 13.16 12.54 -5.85
N ILE A 24 12.39 13.62 -5.88
CA ILE A 24 12.47 14.71 -4.90
C ILE A 24 12.21 14.20 -3.47
N GLU A 25 11.32 13.23 -3.32
CA GLU A 25 11.02 12.55 -2.07
C GLU A 25 12.25 11.86 -1.47
N ARG A 26 13.08 11.23 -2.32
CA ARG A 26 14.30 10.56 -1.86
C ARG A 26 15.40 11.56 -1.49
N ILE A 27 15.48 12.67 -2.22
CA ILE A 27 16.41 13.76 -1.91
C ILE A 27 16.02 14.40 -0.57
N ALA A 28 14.73 14.70 -0.37
CA ALA A 28 14.20 15.19 0.90
C ALA A 28 14.49 14.21 2.05
N TRP A 29 14.27 12.91 1.83
CA TRP A 29 14.58 11.90 2.83
C TRP A 29 16.07 11.86 3.20
N PHE A 30 16.95 11.85 2.20
CA PHE A 30 18.39 11.82 2.39
C PHE A 30 18.90 13.03 3.20
N THR A 31 18.34 14.21 2.95
CA THR A 31 18.75 15.45 3.63
C THR A 31 18.24 15.56 5.06
N GLN A 32 17.09 14.96 5.38
CA GLN A 32 16.48 15.07 6.71
C GLN A 32 16.93 13.99 7.71
N ARG A 33 17.54 12.89 7.25
CA ARG A 33 18.03 11.79 8.11
C ARG A 33 16.97 11.21 9.07
N VAL A 34 15.74 11.09 8.58
CA VAL A 34 14.63 10.44 9.28
C VAL A 34 14.50 8.97 8.83
N PRO A 35 13.77 8.11 9.57
CA PRO A 35 13.82 6.67 9.29
C PRO A 35 13.25 6.27 7.93
N THR A 36 12.20 6.95 7.46
CA THR A 36 11.58 6.64 6.16
C THR A 36 11.27 7.91 5.38
N ALA A 37 11.14 7.79 4.06
CA ALA A 37 10.71 8.90 3.22
C ALA A 37 9.34 9.45 3.64
N PHE A 38 8.47 8.62 4.22
CA PHE A 38 7.16 9.07 4.73
C PHE A 38 7.31 10.10 5.84
N HIS A 39 8.23 9.90 6.79
CA HIS A 39 8.50 10.89 7.83
C HIS A 39 9.03 12.20 7.22
N ALA A 40 9.86 12.12 6.18
CA ALA A 40 10.43 13.30 5.53
C ALA A 40 9.41 14.11 4.72
N ILE A 41 8.43 13.43 4.12
CA ILE A 41 7.45 14.02 3.21
C ILE A 41 6.22 14.52 3.95
N TYR A 42 5.75 13.76 4.96
CA TYR A 42 4.46 13.96 5.60
C TYR A 42 4.56 14.53 7.03
N GLY A 43 5.74 14.48 7.66
CA GLY A 43 5.95 14.99 9.01
C GLY A 43 4.90 14.50 10.01
N ASP A 44 4.26 15.44 10.70
CA ASP A 44 3.22 15.16 11.71
C ASP A 44 1.97 14.47 11.14
N LEU A 45 1.73 14.54 9.82
CA LEU A 45 0.61 13.84 9.20
C LEU A 45 0.72 12.31 9.38
N VAL A 46 1.95 11.77 9.46
CA VAL A 46 2.18 10.36 9.77
C VAL A 46 1.57 9.99 11.12
N LYS A 47 1.86 10.78 12.14
CA LYS A 47 1.33 10.58 13.50
C LYS A 47 -0.19 10.72 13.51
N ARG A 48 -0.73 11.74 12.86
CA ARG A 48 -2.19 11.95 12.80
C ARG A 48 -2.92 10.77 12.14
N PHE A 49 -2.36 10.20 11.06
CA PHE A 49 -2.93 9.00 10.44
C PHE A 49 -2.86 7.79 11.38
N ALA A 50 -1.74 7.61 12.08
CA ALA A 50 -1.56 6.52 13.02
C ALA A 50 -2.53 6.64 14.22
N ASP A 51 -2.68 7.84 14.79
CA ASP A 51 -3.60 8.13 15.89
C ASP A 51 -5.05 7.82 15.48
N LEU A 52 -5.48 8.25 14.28
CA LEU A 52 -6.80 7.92 13.75
C LEU A 52 -7.00 6.41 13.58
N LEU A 53 -5.94 5.68 13.21
CA LEU A 53 -5.96 4.23 13.05
C LEU A 53 -5.81 3.45 14.36
N GLY A 54 -5.54 4.13 15.49
CA GLY A 54 -5.22 3.47 16.76
C GLY A 54 -3.90 2.68 16.70
N VAL A 55 -2.95 3.13 15.87
CA VAL A 55 -1.65 2.49 15.70
C VAL A 55 -0.60 3.29 16.46
N GLU A 56 0.06 2.65 17.42
CA GLU A 56 1.25 3.21 18.05
C GLU A 56 2.44 3.12 17.08
N LEU A 57 3.02 4.28 16.72
CA LEU A 57 4.19 4.32 15.84
C LEU A 57 5.44 3.87 16.59
N LEU A 58 6.29 3.10 15.92
CA LEU A 58 7.58 2.72 16.49
C LEU A 58 8.51 3.94 16.58
N ASP A 59 9.33 3.96 17.63
CA ASP A 59 10.38 4.97 17.79
C ASP A 59 11.35 4.98 16.60
N HIS A 60 11.85 6.16 16.26
CA HIS A 60 12.81 6.33 15.17
C HIS A 60 14.04 5.42 15.32
N ASN A 61 14.56 5.26 16.54
CA ASN A 61 15.71 4.40 16.81
C ASN A 61 15.41 2.92 16.53
N ILE A 62 14.20 2.46 16.83
CA ILE A 62 13.75 1.10 16.53
C ILE A 62 13.63 0.94 15.02
N PHE A 63 13.01 1.90 14.33
CA PHE A 63 12.93 1.88 12.87
C PHE A 63 14.32 1.80 12.20
N PHE A 64 15.29 2.58 12.64
CA PHE A 64 16.64 2.51 12.08
C PHE A 64 17.26 1.12 12.21
N LYS A 65 17.15 0.48 13.39
CA LYS A 65 17.64 -0.89 13.62
C LYS A 65 16.91 -1.93 12.77
N LEU A 66 15.61 -1.76 12.56
CA LEU A 66 14.81 -2.62 11.68
C LEU A 66 15.24 -2.49 10.21
N LEU A 67 15.56 -1.26 9.80
CA LEU A 67 15.92 -0.91 8.43
C LEU A 67 17.31 -1.40 8.01
N GLU A 68 18.22 -1.68 8.95
CA GLU A 68 19.56 -2.22 8.65
C GLU A 68 19.51 -3.49 7.78
N GLU A 69 18.55 -4.38 8.05
CA GLU A 69 18.35 -5.61 7.26
C GLU A 69 17.31 -5.43 6.13
N ALA A 70 16.54 -4.34 6.13
CA ALA A 70 15.53 -4.10 5.09
C ALA A 70 16.13 -3.88 3.70
N GLY A 71 17.36 -3.35 3.61
CA GLY A 71 18.08 -3.19 2.33
C GLY A 71 18.45 -4.52 1.64
N ASN A 72 18.45 -5.64 2.38
CA ASN A 72 18.69 -6.98 1.87
C ASN A 72 17.40 -7.74 1.54
N LEU A 73 16.24 -7.15 1.82
CA LEU A 73 14.95 -7.78 1.63
C LEU A 73 14.65 -7.93 0.14
N ASP A 74 14.52 -9.17 -0.31
CA ASP A 74 14.04 -9.50 -1.65
C ASP A 74 12.60 -10.02 -1.54
N PRO A 75 11.60 -9.29 -2.08
CA PRO A 75 10.20 -9.73 -2.05
C PRO A 75 9.97 -11.13 -2.65
N ASP A 76 10.85 -11.57 -3.54
CA ASP A 76 10.70 -12.84 -4.27
C ASP A 76 11.42 -14.00 -3.57
N ASN A 77 12.22 -13.72 -2.54
CA ASN A 77 12.99 -14.73 -1.82
C ASN A 77 12.47 -14.88 -0.39
N ALA A 78 11.75 -15.99 -0.15
CA ALA A 78 11.19 -16.33 1.15
C ALA A 78 12.22 -16.33 2.30
N GLN A 79 13.45 -16.76 2.06
CA GLN A 79 14.50 -16.80 3.08
C GLN A 79 14.90 -15.39 3.55
N THR A 80 14.91 -14.42 2.64
CA THR A 80 15.23 -13.02 3.00
C THR A 80 14.11 -12.40 3.84
N ILE A 81 12.85 -12.76 3.54
CA ILE A 81 11.67 -12.33 4.29
C ILE A 81 11.69 -12.93 5.70
N GLU A 82 11.95 -14.24 5.82
CA GLU A 82 12.06 -14.93 7.11
C GLU A 82 13.19 -14.33 7.97
N ARG A 83 14.36 -14.10 7.37
CA ARG A 83 15.49 -13.46 8.05
C ARG A 83 15.14 -12.06 8.56
N PHE A 84 14.44 -11.27 7.75
CA PHE A 84 14.01 -9.93 8.13
C PHE A 84 13.06 -9.97 9.33
N TYR A 85 12.05 -10.83 9.33
CA TYR A 85 11.13 -10.94 10.47
C TYR A 85 11.80 -11.54 11.72
N ALA A 86 12.75 -12.45 11.57
CA ALA A 86 13.56 -12.94 12.69
C ALA A 86 14.46 -11.86 13.28
N HIS A 87 14.96 -10.92 12.46
CA HIS A 87 15.66 -9.73 12.94
C HIS A 87 14.71 -8.76 13.64
N ALA A 88 13.54 -8.51 13.06
CA ALA A 88 12.54 -7.65 13.66
C ALA A 88 12.08 -8.14 15.03
N ALA A 89 11.83 -9.44 15.18
CA ALA A 89 11.51 -10.08 16.45
C ALA A 89 12.57 -9.82 17.52
N ARG A 90 13.86 -9.94 17.17
CA ARG A 90 14.97 -9.64 18.09
C ARG A 90 15.08 -8.16 18.46
N VAL A 91 14.83 -7.26 17.51
CA VAL A 91 14.90 -5.80 17.76
C VAL A 91 13.75 -5.32 18.64
N LEU A 92 12.56 -5.88 18.43
CA LEU A 92 11.33 -5.54 19.17
C LEU A 92 11.17 -6.31 20.47
N ASP A 93 12.03 -7.33 20.72
CA ASP A 93 11.95 -8.24 21.87
C ASP A 93 10.59 -8.95 22.00
N VAL A 94 10.09 -9.47 20.87
CA VAL A 94 8.83 -10.20 20.77
C VAL A 94 8.98 -11.43 19.87
N ASP A 95 7.97 -12.30 19.82
CA ASP A 95 7.97 -13.41 18.88
C ASP A 95 7.78 -12.93 17.43
N VAL A 96 8.08 -13.81 16.47
CA VAL A 96 8.05 -13.51 15.04
C VAL A 96 6.66 -13.11 14.55
N GLU A 97 5.59 -13.68 15.11
CA GLU A 97 4.23 -13.38 14.67
C GLU A 97 3.76 -12.03 15.21
N ALA A 98 4.06 -11.73 16.47
CA ALA A 98 3.86 -10.39 17.04
C ALA A 98 4.65 -9.32 16.27
N ALA A 99 5.92 -9.58 15.94
CA ALA A 99 6.74 -8.66 15.14
C ALA A 99 6.13 -8.37 13.76
N LYS A 100 5.62 -9.41 13.08
CA LYS A 100 4.92 -9.23 11.80
C LYS A 100 3.68 -8.35 11.95
N GLU A 101 2.88 -8.58 12.99
CA GLU A 101 1.66 -7.78 13.22
C GLU A 101 1.99 -6.30 13.44
N VAL A 102 2.97 -6.01 14.30
CA VAL A 102 3.44 -4.64 14.57
C VAL A 102 3.91 -3.97 13.28
N LEU A 103 4.79 -4.61 12.52
CA LEU A 103 5.31 -4.05 11.27
C LEU A 103 4.22 -3.89 10.20
N GLN A 104 3.27 -4.82 10.13
CA GLN A 104 2.17 -4.74 9.19
C GLN A 104 1.27 -3.54 9.48
N LYS A 105 1.04 -3.20 10.75
CA LYS A 105 0.32 -1.98 11.15
C LYS A 105 1.09 -0.72 10.71
N GLN A 106 2.40 -0.64 10.96
CA GLN A 106 3.25 0.48 10.50
C GLN A 106 3.16 0.68 8.98
N VAL A 107 3.33 -0.40 8.21
CA VAL A 107 3.28 -0.36 6.75
C VAL A 107 1.92 0.05 6.23
N SER A 108 0.85 -0.34 6.93
CA SER A 108 -0.51 0.00 6.53
C SER A 108 -0.79 1.50 6.72
N VAL A 109 -0.22 2.15 7.75
CA VAL A 109 -0.24 3.62 7.90
C VAL A 109 0.45 4.30 6.71
N PHE A 110 1.66 3.86 6.36
CA PHE A 110 2.42 4.43 5.24
C PHE A 110 1.73 4.21 3.88
N ALA A 111 1.18 3.02 3.65
CA ALA A 111 0.44 2.73 2.42
C ALA A 111 -0.85 3.56 2.33
N LEU A 112 -1.54 3.79 3.44
CA LEU A 112 -2.73 4.64 3.46
C LEU A 112 -2.38 6.10 3.14
N LEU A 113 -1.27 6.64 3.69
CA LEU A 113 -0.77 7.97 3.34
C LEU A 113 -0.50 8.10 1.83
N ASP A 114 0.23 7.16 1.25
CA ASP A 114 0.56 7.18 -0.18
C ASP A 114 -0.69 7.10 -1.07
N HIS A 115 -1.59 6.17 -0.75
CA HIS A 115 -2.80 5.95 -1.53
C HIS A 115 -3.76 7.12 -1.43
N THR A 116 -3.92 7.72 -0.25
CA THR A 116 -4.79 8.89 -0.07
C THR A 116 -4.22 10.14 -0.74
N LYS A 117 -2.89 10.37 -0.71
CA LYS A 117 -2.24 11.44 -1.48
C LYS A 117 -2.47 11.24 -2.98
N THR A 118 -2.20 10.04 -3.48
CA THR A 118 -2.37 9.70 -4.90
C THR A 118 -3.82 9.89 -5.33
N LEU A 119 -4.77 9.40 -4.54
CA LEU A 119 -6.21 9.54 -4.82
C LEU A 119 -6.63 11.02 -4.83
N ALA A 120 -6.18 11.81 -3.85
CA ALA A 120 -6.48 13.23 -3.78
C ALA A 120 -5.98 13.97 -5.03
N LEU A 121 -4.76 13.69 -5.49
CA LEU A 121 -4.20 14.29 -6.71
C LEU A 121 -4.98 13.85 -7.97
N MET A 122 -5.25 12.55 -8.11
CA MET A 122 -6.02 12.03 -9.26
C MET A 122 -7.40 12.70 -9.37
N LEU A 123 -8.14 12.76 -8.27
CA LEU A 123 -9.47 13.38 -8.24
C LEU A 123 -9.37 14.91 -8.36
N GLY A 124 -8.34 15.53 -7.78
CA GLY A 124 -8.07 16.96 -7.90
C GLY A 124 -7.81 17.41 -9.33
N ASP A 125 -7.19 16.55 -10.14
CA ASP A 125 -6.96 16.78 -11.57
C ASP A 125 -8.19 16.42 -12.44
N GLY A 126 -9.31 16.03 -11.82
CA GLY A 126 -10.60 15.81 -12.49
C GLY A 126 -10.87 14.38 -12.93
N ILE A 127 -10.04 13.40 -12.52
CA ILE A 127 -10.32 11.99 -12.83
C ILE A 127 -11.59 11.54 -12.08
N VAL A 128 -12.47 10.84 -12.79
CA VAL A 128 -13.71 10.29 -12.23
C VAL A 128 -13.57 8.77 -12.06
N PRO A 129 -13.78 8.20 -10.86
CA PRO A 129 -13.73 6.74 -10.66
C PRO A 129 -14.69 5.98 -11.59
N SER A 130 -14.17 4.98 -12.31
CA SER A 130 -14.92 4.24 -13.34
C SER A 130 -14.44 2.77 -13.46
N ASN A 131 -15.06 1.98 -14.34
CA ASN A 131 -14.67 0.59 -14.62
C ASN A 131 -13.59 0.46 -15.71
N SER A 132 -13.22 1.55 -16.40
CA SER A 132 -12.32 1.52 -17.56
C SER A 132 -11.43 2.77 -17.62
N GLY A 133 -10.36 2.71 -18.42
CA GLY A 133 -9.46 3.85 -18.61
C GLY A 133 -8.80 4.33 -17.32
N GLU A 134 -8.59 5.65 -17.22
CA GLU A 134 -7.96 6.30 -16.07
C GLU A 134 -8.83 6.24 -14.82
N GLY A 135 -10.15 6.26 -14.99
CA GLY A 135 -11.12 6.12 -13.90
C GLY A 135 -11.02 4.77 -13.18
N TYR A 136 -10.62 3.71 -13.88
CA TYR A 136 -10.32 2.42 -13.25
C TYR A 136 -9.15 2.53 -12.27
N LEU A 137 -8.11 3.30 -12.59
CA LEU A 137 -6.96 3.49 -11.72
C LEU A 137 -7.36 4.23 -10.44
N ALA A 138 -8.18 5.29 -10.55
CA ALA A 138 -8.68 6.02 -9.38
C ALA A 138 -9.49 5.09 -8.46
N ARG A 139 -10.40 4.30 -9.04
CA ARG A 139 -11.15 3.26 -8.32
C ARG A 139 -10.24 2.22 -7.68
N LEU A 140 -9.19 1.80 -8.37
CA LEU A 140 -8.23 0.82 -7.87
C LEU A 140 -7.51 1.33 -6.62
N VAL A 141 -7.00 2.57 -6.66
CA VAL A 141 -6.32 3.21 -5.52
C VAL A 141 -7.28 3.42 -4.35
N ALA A 142 -8.48 3.94 -4.60
CA ALA A 142 -9.52 4.09 -3.58
C ALA A 142 -9.84 2.76 -2.88
N ARG A 143 -10.04 1.68 -3.67
CA ARG A 143 -10.29 0.35 -3.10
C ARG A 143 -9.09 -0.21 -2.35
N ARG A 144 -7.83 0.13 -2.70
CA ARG A 144 -6.66 -0.27 -1.90
C ARG A 144 -6.67 0.39 -0.53
N ALA A 145 -6.93 1.70 -0.48
CA ALA A 145 -7.06 2.43 0.78
C ALA A 145 -8.20 1.85 1.64
N LEU A 146 -9.39 1.64 1.06
CA LEU A 146 -10.54 1.05 1.77
C LEU A 146 -10.27 -0.36 2.29
N ARG A 147 -9.52 -1.18 1.54
CA ARG A 147 -9.11 -2.51 2.02
C ARG A 147 -8.17 -2.42 3.21
N ILE A 148 -7.27 -1.45 3.25
CA ILE A 148 -6.40 -1.20 4.41
C ILE A 148 -7.27 -0.84 5.62
N LEU A 149 -8.20 0.11 5.47
CA LEU A 149 -9.13 0.50 6.54
C LEU A 149 -9.97 -0.68 7.05
N ALA A 150 -10.48 -1.51 6.15
CA ALA A 150 -11.26 -2.69 6.49
C ALA A 150 -10.48 -3.70 7.36
N ARG A 151 -9.14 -3.77 7.23
CA ARG A 151 -8.29 -4.64 8.07
C ARG A 151 -8.13 -4.13 9.50
N PHE A 152 -8.20 -2.81 9.69
CA PHE A 152 -8.13 -2.21 11.03
C PHE A 152 -9.46 -2.27 11.78
N GLY A 153 -10.56 -2.65 11.12
CA GLY A 153 -11.90 -2.66 11.72
C GLY A 153 -12.36 -1.27 12.21
N ASN A 154 -11.72 -0.21 11.70
CA ASN A 154 -11.89 1.15 12.19
C ASN A 154 -13.14 1.80 11.56
N PRO A 155 -14.00 2.47 12.35
CA PRO A 155 -15.17 3.19 11.83
C PRO A 155 -14.84 4.46 11.03
N VAL A 156 -13.59 4.92 10.99
CA VAL A 156 -13.22 6.17 10.31
C VAL A 156 -13.34 6.01 8.78
N GLU A 157 -14.07 6.94 8.18
CA GLU A 157 -14.32 6.99 6.73
C GLU A 157 -13.05 7.40 5.95
N LEU A 158 -12.91 6.91 4.72
CA LEU A 158 -11.77 7.26 3.87
C LEU A 158 -11.72 8.77 3.58
N ALA A 159 -12.89 9.41 3.54
CA ALA A 159 -13.04 10.85 3.31
C ALA A 159 -12.25 11.69 4.33
N GLU A 160 -12.18 11.27 5.60
CA GLU A 160 -11.42 11.97 6.64
C GLU A 160 -9.91 11.99 6.32
N PHE A 161 -9.35 10.85 5.94
CA PHE A 161 -7.94 10.77 5.55
C PHE A 161 -7.64 11.60 4.29
N VAL A 162 -8.54 11.56 3.30
CA VAL A 162 -8.39 12.36 2.08
C VAL A 162 -8.51 13.85 2.38
N LYS A 163 -9.40 14.26 3.28
CA LYS A 163 -9.50 15.65 3.75
C LYS A 163 -8.19 16.13 4.38
N MET A 164 -7.57 15.32 5.23
CA MET A 164 -6.27 15.66 5.81
C MET A 164 -5.18 15.85 4.74
N GLN A 165 -5.22 15.06 3.66
CA GLN A 165 -4.30 15.25 2.52
C GLN A 165 -4.59 16.53 1.75
N ILE A 166 -5.85 16.90 1.53
CA ILE A 166 -6.25 18.18 0.90
C ILE A 166 -5.74 19.35 1.74
N ASP A 167 -5.88 19.27 3.07
CA ASP A 167 -5.44 20.31 4.00
C ASP A 167 -3.91 20.47 3.95
N TYR A 168 -3.18 19.35 3.95
CA TYR A 168 -1.71 19.28 3.92
C TYR A 168 -1.12 19.75 2.58
N TRP A 169 -1.55 19.15 1.47
CA TRP A 169 -1.02 19.41 0.13
C TRP A 169 -1.66 20.61 -0.57
N GLY A 170 -2.77 21.12 -0.06
CA GLY A 170 -3.52 22.19 -0.71
C GLY A 170 -2.79 23.53 -0.82
N VAL A 171 -1.66 23.70 -0.13
CA VAL A 171 -0.76 24.86 -0.29
C VAL A 171 0.02 24.76 -1.60
N ASP A 172 0.65 23.60 -1.84
CA ASP A 172 1.45 23.34 -3.04
C ASP A 172 0.57 23.01 -4.26
N TYR A 173 -0.62 22.45 -4.02
CA TYR A 173 -1.58 22.05 -5.04
C TYR A 173 -2.94 22.72 -4.81
N PRO A 174 -3.12 24.01 -5.18
CA PRO A 174 -4.35 24.75 -4.93
C PRO A 174 -5.61 24.14 -5.58
N GLN A 175 -5.46 23.30 -6.61
CA GLN A 175 -6.57 22.55 -7.19
C GLN A 175 -7.24 21.60 -6.18
N LEU A 176 -6.50 21.06 -5.21
CA LEU A 176 -7.06 20.18 -4.18
C LEU A 176 -8.07 20.94 -3.30
N ARG A 177 -7.77 22.18 -2.95
CA ARG A 177 -8.69 23.02 -2.16
C ARG A 177 -9.89 23.45 -2.99
N ARG A 178 -9.67 23.88 -4.23
CA ARG A 178 -10.73 24.30 -5.16
C ARG A 178 -11.73 23.17 -5.44
N ASN A 179 -11.23 21.94 -5.62
CA ASN A 179 -12.04 20.78 -5.97
C ASN A 179 -12.39 19.91 -4.74
N SER A 180 -12.21 20.41 -3.53
CA SER A 180 -12.34 19.63 -2.29
C SER A 180 -13.70 18.94 -2.15
N SER A 181 -14.80 19.64 -2.41
CA SER A 181 -16.15 19.05 -2.40
C SER A 181 -16.25 17.85 -3.35
N TYR A 182 -15.84 18.03 -4.61
CA TYR A 182 -15.86 16.95 -5.60
C TYR A 182 -15.02 15.74 -5.18
N ILE A 183 -13.80 15.99 -4.67
CA ILE A 183 -12.90 14.92 -4.23
C ILE A 183 -13.57 14.11 -3.11
N LEU A 184 -14.12 14.78 -2.10
CA LEU A 184 -14.75 14.12 -0.96
C LEU A 184 -16.02 13.37 -1.38
N ASP A 185 -16.89 13.98 -2.19
CA ASP A 185 -18.11 13.33 -2.69
C ASP A 185 -17.81 12.06 -3.50
N ALA A 186 -16.78 12.12 -4.36
CA ALA A 186 -16.33 10.97 -5.13
C ALA A 186 -15.80 9.83 -4.25
N VAL A 187 -15.07 10.18 -3.18
CA VAL A 187 -14.53 9.21 -2.21
C VAL A 187 -15.67 8.54 -1.44
N VAL A 188 -16.62 9.31 -0.91
CA VAL A 188 -17.80 8.79 -0.18
C VAL A 188 -18.59 7.83 -1.05
N LEU A 189 -18.85 8.20 -2.31
CA LEU A 189 -19.59 7.34 -3.24
C LEU A 189 -18.86 6.02 -3.53
N GLU A 190 -17.53 6.04 -3.71
CA GLU A 190 -16.77 4.80 -3.90
C GLU A 190 -16.65 3.96 -2.63
N GLU A 191 -16.63 4.58 -1.46
CA GLU A 191 -16.70 3.89 -0.17
C GLU A 191 -18.02 3.13 0.01
N GLU A 192 -19.15 3.76 -0.31
CA GLU A 192 -20.46 3.10 -0.29
C GLU A 192 -20.55 1.91 -1.26
N ARG A 193 -20.04 2.11 -2.48
CA ARG A 193 -19.98 1.06 -3.50
C ARG A 193 -19.10 -0.10 -3.03
N PHE A 194 -17.93 0.19 -2.48
CA PHE A 194 -17.02 -0.81 -1.96
C PHE A 194 -17.65 -1.60 -0.82
N ARG A 195 -18.30 -0.95 0.15
CA ARG A 195 -19.00 -1.61 1.26
C ARG A 195 -20.05 -2.59 0.75
N THR A 196 -20.84 -2.17 -0.23
CA THR A 196 -21.87 -3.00 -0.87
C THR A 196 -21.25 -4.19 -1.61
N SER A 197 -20.16 -3.96 -2.37
CA SER A 197 -19.42 -5.03 -3.05
C SER A 197 -18.82 -6.02 -2.07
N LEU A 198 -18.21 -5.54 -0.98
CA LEU A 198 -17.57 -6.38 0.02
C LEU A 198 -18.59 -7.27 0.74
N GLN A 199 -19.74 -6.72 1.14
CA GLN A 199 -20.83 -7.51 1.75
C GLN A 199 -21.33 -8.63 0.83
N ARG A 200 -21.46 -8.35 -0.48
CA ARG A 200 -21.82 -9.39 -1.46
C ARG A 200 -20.73 -10.43 -1.60
N GLY A 201 -19.47 -10.00 -1.66
CA GLY A 201 -18.31 -10.88 -1.76
C GLY A 201 -18.19 -11.82 -0.55
N VAL A 202 -18.35 -11.32 0.67
CA VAL A 202 -18.35 -12.14 1.90
C VAL A 202 -19.43 -13.23 1.83
N LYS A 203 -20.66 -12.90 1.41
CA LYS A 203 -21.74 -13.90 1.25
C LYS A 203 -21.40 -14.97 0.20
N ILE A 204 -20.64 -14.64 -0.83
CA ILE A 204 -20.17 -15.60 -1.84
C ILE A 204 -19.12 -16.52 -1.22
N VAL A 205 -18.16 -15.97 -0.49
CA VAL A 205 -17.13 -16.73 0.23
C VAL A 205 -17.77 -17.70 1.22
N GLU A 206 -18.76 -17.28 2.00
CA GLU A 206 -19.52 -18.15 2.92
C GLU A 206 -20.19 -19.33 2.18
N LYS A 207 -20.79 -19.08 1.01
CA LYS A 207 -21.39 -20.14 0.19
C LYS A 207 -20.34 -21.09 -0.37
N MET A 208 -19.17 -20.59 -0.78
CA MET A 208 -18.05 -21.40 -1.25
C MET A 208 -17.51 -22.29 -0.13
N LEU A 209 -17.30 -21.74 1.07
CA LEU A 209 -16.80 -22.45 2.25
C LEU A 209 -17.75 -23.57 2.71
N LYS A 210 -19.07 -23.40 2.56
CA LYS A 210 -20.04 -24.47 2.82
C LYS A 210 -19.92 -25.64 1.84
N ARG A 211 -19.43 -25.41 0.63
CA ARG A 211 -19.31 -26.42 -0.44
C ARG A 211 -17.93 -27.06 -0.50
N LYS A 212 -16.88 -26.28 -0.20
CA LYS A 212 -15.48 -26.67 -0.34
C LYS A 212 -14.79 -26.49 1.01
N LYS A 213 -14.29 -27.58 1.58
CA LYS A 213 -13.58 -27.58 2.88
C LYS A 213 -12.16 -26.99 2.79
N THR A 214 -11.64 -26.71 1.59
CA THR A 214 -10.29 -26.18 1.40
C THR A 214 -10.31 -25.07 0.36
N ILE A 215 -9.74 -23.91 0.70
CA ILE A 215 -9.53 -22.79 -0.24
C ILE A 215 -8.12 -22.94 -0.82
N THR A 216 -8.00 -22.99 -2.14
CA THR A 216 -6.72 -22.97 -2.85
C THR A 216 -6.24 -21.53 -3.10
N VAL A 217 -4.98 -21.38 -3.50
CA VAL A 217 -4.44 -20.07 -3.89
C VAL A 217 -5.19 -19.50 -5.09
N ASP A 218 -5.59 -20.33 -6.05
CA ASP A 218 -6.36 -19.89 -7.21
C ASP A 218 -7.77 -19.44 -6.83
N ASP A 219 -8.40 -20.07 -5.83
CA ASP A 219 -9.66 -19.59 -5.28
C ASP A 219 -9.49 -18.19 -4.66
N LEU A 220 -8.39 -17.93 -3.94
CA LEU A 220 -8.09 -16.61 -3.38
C LEU A 220 -7.91 -15.54 -4.47
N VAL A 221 -7.22 -15.88 -5.55
CA VAL A 221 -7.06 -14.99 -6.71
C VAL A 221 -8.42 -14.72 -7.35
N GLN A 222 -9.22 -15.75 -7.59
CA GLN A 222 -10.56 -15.60 -8.17
C GLN A 222 -11.48 -14.77 -7.28
N ILE A 223 -11.51 -15.01 -5.98
CA ILE A 223 -12.31 -14.25 -5.01
C ILE A 223 -11.89 -12.77 -5.02
N TYR A 224 -10.59 -12.51 -5.12
CA TYR A 224 -10.08 -11.15 -5.20
C TYR A 224 -10.47 -10.47 -6.52
N ASP A 225 -10.21 -11.10 -7.67
CA ASP A 225 -10.46 -10.51 -8.99
C ASP A 225 -11.95 -10.38 -9.32
N SER A 226 -12.74 -11.40 -8.97
CA SER A 226 -14.16 -11.49 -9.34
C SER A 226 -15.07 -10.77 -8.35
N HIS A 227 -14.68 -10.73 -7.07
CA HIS A 227 -15.55 -10.24 -5.98
C HIS A 227 -14.94 -9.13 -5.15
N GLY A 228 -13.66 -8.78 -5.38
CA GLY A 228 -12.97 -7.69 -4.70
C GLY A 228 -12.72 -7.95 -3.22
N VAL A 229 -12.86 -9.20 -2.75
CA VAL A 229 -12.71 -9.54 -1.33
C VAL A 229 -11.22 -9.76 -1.01
N PRO A 230 -10.66 -9.05 -0.03
CA PRO A 230 -9.28 -9.24 0.41
C PRO A 230 -9.02 -10.65 0.96
N PRO A 231 -7.85 -11.25 0.70
CA PRO A 231 -7.46 -12.55 1.27
C PRO A 231 -7.49 -12.58 2.79
N ASP A 232 -7.15 -11.46 3.45
CA ASP A 232 -7.23 -11.31 4.90
C ASP A 232 -8.68 -11.50 5.42
N ILE A 233 -9.65 -10.89 4.73
CA ILE A 233 -11.09 -11.03 5.05
C ILE A 233 -11.55 -12.46 4.75
N VAL A 234 -11.07 -13.08 3.67
CA VAL A 234 -11.36 -14.49 3.38
C VAL A 234 -10.84 -15.39 4.51
N SER A 235 -9.63 -15.16 5.00
CA SER A 235 -9.04 -15.91 6.12
C SER A 235 -9.85 -15.73 7.40
N GLU A 236 -10.28 -14.51 7.71
CA GLU A 236 -11.12 -14.23 8.89
C GLU A 236 -12.48 -14.93 8.80
N VAL A 237 -13.14 -14.86 7.64
CA VAL A 237 -14.41 -15.57 7.41
C VAL A 237 -14.21 -17.08 7.51
N ALA A 238 -13.13 -17.61 6.94
CA ALA A 238 -12.80 -19.04 7.00
C ALA A 238 -12.56 -19.54 8.43
N LYS A 239 -11.91 -18.74 9.29
CA LYS A 239 -11.74 -19.07 10.72
C LYS A 239 -13.07 -19.28 11.43
N ARG A 240 -14.12 -18.53 11.09
CA ARG A 240 -15.48 -18.71 11.67
C ARG A 240 -16.11 -20.05 11.29
N TYR A 241 -15.66 -20.67 10.19
CA TYR A 241 -16.08 -22.00 9.75
C TYR A 241 -15.08 -23.11 10.13
N GLY A 242 -14.10 -22.81 10.99
CA GLY A 242 -13.09 -23.77 11.44
C GLY A 242 -12.05 -24.15 10.38
N LEU A 243 -11.86 -23.32 9.35
CA LEU A 243 -10.92 -23.56 8.26
C LEU A 243 -9.74 -22.62 8.36
N GLN A 244 -8.52 -23.17 8.24
CA GLN A 244 -7.30 -22.36 8.14
C GLN A 244 -6.98 -22.09 6.67
N VAL A 245 -6.83 -20.80 6.34
CA VAL A 245 -6.44 -20.34 5.00
C VAL A 245 -5.08 -19.67 5.11
N THR A 246 -4.06 -20.29 4.50
CA THR A 246 -2.72 -19.72 4.39
C THR A 246 -2.68 -18.81 3.17
N VAL A 247 -2.49 -17.51 3.40
CA VAL A 247 -2.33 -16.52 2.33
C VAL A 247 -0.86 -16.52 1.91
N PRO A 248 -0.50 -16.93 0.67
CA PRO A 248 0.89 -16.96 0.25
C PRO A 248 1.44 -15.55 0.07
N HIS A 249 2.72 -15.34 0.43
CA HIS A 249 3.36 -14.02 0.41
C HIS A 249 3.36 -13.34 -0.98
N ASN A 250 3.35 -14.12 -2.06
CA ASN A 250 3.31 -13.62 -3.43
C ASN A 250 1.90 -13.45 -4.02
N LEU A 251 0.83 -13.63 -3.23
CA LEU A 251 -0.54 -13.58 -3.71
C LEU A 251 -0.87 -12.25 -4.41
N TYR A 252 -0.50 -11.13 -3.79
CA TYR A 252 -0.73 -9.79 -4.34
C TYR A 252 0.04 -9.51 -5.64
N ARG A 253 1.10 -10.28 -5.94
CA ARG A 253 1.81 -10.25 -7.22
C ARG A 253 1.16 -11.17 -8.27
N ARG A 254 0.59 -12.30 -7.82
CA ARG A 254 -0.18 -13.25 -8.66
C ARG A 254 -1.53 -12.70 -9.10
N ILE A 255 -2.11 -11.81 -8.30
CA ILE A 255 -3.22 -10.92 -8.69
C ILE A 255 -2.67 -9.94 -9.75
N ARG A 256 -2.56 -10.45 -10.97
CA ARG A 256 -1.78 -9.85 -12.06
C ARG A 256 -2.69 -9.06 -12.97
N THR A 257 -3.15 -7.89 -12.53
CA THR A 257 -3.45 -6.79 -13.45
C THR A 257 -3.40 -5.46 -12.69
N VAL A 258 -2.44 -4.61 -13.08
CA VAL A 258 -2.36 -3.17 -12.79
C VAL A 258 -1.78 -2.75 -11.40
N VAL A 259 -0.53 -2.25 -11.48
CA VAL A 259 0.17 -1.28 -10.60
C VAL A 259 0.57 -1.75 -9.20
N GLY A 260 1.82 -1.46 -8.82
CA GLY A 260 2.50 -1.93 -7.61
C GLY A 260 1.68 -1.84 -6.33
N VAL A 261 1.56 -2.97 -5.64
CA VAL A 261 1.14 -3.01 -4.24
C VAL A 261 2.34 -2.59 -3.41
N LEU A 262 2.17 -1.61 -2.52
CA LEU A 262 3.17 -1.27 -1.51
C LEU A 262 3.30 -2.47 -0.56
N THR A 263 4.22 -3.36 -0.86
CA THR A 263 4.63 -4.43 0.06
C THR A 263 5.69 -3.87 1.01
N LEU A 264 5.91 -4.52 2.16
CA LEU A 264 7.00 -4.17 3.10
C LEU A 264 8.34 -3.82 2.37
N PRO A 265 8.78 -4.60 1.36
CA PRO A 265 9.96 -4.26 0.56
C PRO A 265 9.89 -2.95 -0.23
N VAL A 266 8.70 -2.51 -0.68
CA VAL A 266 8.53 -1.26 -1.44
C VAL A 266 8.48 -0.06 -0.51
N VAL A 267 7.90 -0.22 0.68
CA VAL A 267 7.86 0.81 1.74
C VAL A 267 9.23 0.98 2.39
N LEU A 268 9.98 -0.12 2.53
CA LEU A 268 11.32 -0.14 3.13
C LEU A 268 12.44 -0.12 2.07
N GLN A 269 12.14 0.22 0.81
CA GLN A 269 13.13 0.22 -0.28
C GLN A 269 14.12 1.38 -0.11
N ILE A 270 15.07 1.20 0.81
CA ILE A 270 16.31 1.96 0.88
C ILE A 270 17.04 1.69 -0.45
N PRO A 271 17.54 2.72 -1.17
CA PRO A 271 18.50 2.48 -2.22
C PRO A 271 19.65 1.63 -1.65
N ARG A 272 20.10 0.58 -2.35
CA ARG A 272 21.38 -0.08 -2.04
C ARG A 272 22.53 0.93 -2.27
N LEU A 273 22.62 1.93 -1.41
CA LEU A 273 23.86 2.63 -1.18
C LEU A 273 24.58 1.77 -0.16
N GLN A 274 25.76 1.28 -0.54
CA GLN A 274 26.68 0.58 0.34
C GLN A 274 27.01 1.49 1.54
N CYS A 275 26.17 1.51 2.57
CA CYS A 275 26.48 2.08 3.88
C CYS A 275 27.42 1.13 4.64
N ARG A 276 28.54 0.73 4.01
CA ARG A 276 29.61 0.01 4.71
C ARG A 276 30.72 0.94 5.21
N ASN A 277 30.79 2.18 4.73
CA ASN A 277 31.88 3.11 5.05
C ASN A 277 31.41 4.56 5.27
N LEU A 278 30.47 4.79 6.20
CA LEU A 278 30.27 6.15 6.73
C LEU A 278 30.47 6.10 8.24
N SER A 279 31.74 5.93 8.62
CA SER A 279 32.27 6.35 9.91
C SER A 279 32.40 7.88 9.86
N PHE A 280 31.60 8.59 10.65
CA PHE A 280 31.85 9.97 11.05
C PHE A 280 31.43 10.12 12.51
#